data_AF-A0A9D6T8I4-F1
#
_entry.id   AF-A0A9D6T8I4-F1
#
_cell.length_a   1.000
_cell.length_b   1.000
_cell.length_c   1.000
_cell.angle_alpha   90.00
_cell.angle_beta   90.00
_cell.angle_gamma   90.00
#
_symmetry.space_group_name_H-M   'P 1'
#
loop_
_entity.id
_entity.type
_entity.pdbx_description
1 polymer ?
#
loop_
_entity_poly.entity_id
_entity_poly.type
_entity_poly.pdbx_seq_one_letter_code
_entity_poly.pdbx_strand_id
1 'polypeptide(L)'
;MVPIPSDVNCDRLVTAADLIAIQLRRSNPSAFASCGERELDGIPGLGAGDLAVLTEHVFEGEDLGVRAPVGTVFIPSGSVYFSIVGTAQRGALDSTVGIYPLLQVPDLPGMFVQFKALRFAVTRWVASAQIGDANLPPPEGTLFFMQPVGSRQDLSAFQGPTPVRTPADLEPESFSLPVSLQVQRGVPPLPSAATPLARALNHLRLVATAYQTGPIPRFLASYVDHPGLPFEFRELLQDGRADLYDNAMAVLALAGCASSDGECAADRERALSICDAMLVAQENDALKKQGLAPDGRLRNIYHPDPHFFISPAPNSATVGVQDLQTFTGNLAWATLALLRCAEVSGDVPYRDGAVRLARYIAERLRSGEITGGFKLAETRSERSTENNLAVLAAYSRLAQATGDSRWNEQAHYARGFVDSTWSSDGSVPAHFLIGTKATGELNADLVIADVQALGVLAQGSARASALTYAETHLRADPCRGCEGAFGFDFNEDSEDDGCWMEGTAMMALAYRSLGNEERATAVFRSLESVQREAPNTDGLGLVATCSDHLDTGLFENNEQIQYYNALQVAPTAWYVLALRADNPLAQP
;
A
#
# COMPACT_ATOMS: atom_id res chain seq x y z
N MET A 1 6.18 -30.36 41.07
CA MET A 1 5.77 -31.77 40.97
C MET A 1 4.45 -31.93 41.72
N VAL A 2 3.39 -32.31 41.00
CA VAL A 2 2.06 -32.69 41.52
C VAL A 2 1.70 -34.01 40.81
N PRO A 3 1.24 -35.07 41.50
CA PRO A 3 1.00 -36.38 40.88
C PRO A 3 -0.36 -36.45 40.18
N ILE A 4 -0.44 -37.21 39.08
CA ILE A 4 -1.66 -37.44 38.28
C ILE A 4 -2.23 -38.85 38.63
N PRO A 5 -3.56 -39.04 38.74
CA PRO A 5 -4.18 -40.36 38.97
C PRO A 5 -4.11 -41.31 37.76
N SER A 6 -4.15 -42.62 38.00
CA SER A 6 -3.66 -43.69 37.12
C SER A 6 -4.68 -44.42 36.24
N ASP A 7 -5.88 -43.90 35.98
CA ASP A 7 -6.95 -44.74 35.41
C ASP A 7 -7.59 -44.09 34.16
N VAL A 8 -7.04 -44.36 32.96
CA VAL A 8 -7.69 -44.02 31.68
C VAL A 8 -8.28 -45.29 31.05
N ASN A 9 -9.61 -45.32 30.95
CA ASN A 9 -10.37 -46.38 30.29
C ASN A 9 -10.35 -46.19 28.76
N CYS A 10 -9.84 -47.18 28.02
CA CYS A 10 -9.47 -47.07 26.61
C CYS A 10 -10.60 -47.32 25.59
N ASP A 11 -11.84 -47.60 26.00
CA ASP A 11 -12.92 -48.00 25.09
C ASP A 11 -13.80 -46.84 24.56
N ARG A 12 -13.35 -45.57 24.65
CA ARG A 12 -14.16 -44.38 24.24
C ARG A 12 -13.46 -43.36 23.32
N LEU A 13 -12.44 -43.76 22.56
CA LEU A 13 -11.73 -42.86 21.64
C LEU A 13 -12.29 -42.91 20.22
N VAL A 14 -13.29 -42.05 19.94
CA VAL A 14 -13.70 -41.66 18.58
C VAL A 14 -14.15 -40.20 18.63
N THR A 15 -13.24 -39.24 18.40
CA THR A 15 -13.47 -37.81 18.03
C THR A 15 -12.19 -36.97 18.25
N ALA A 16 -12.14 -35.76 17.65
CA ALA A 16 -11.09 -34.73 17.54
C ALA A 16 -10.00 -34.55 18.64
N ALA A 17 -10.13 -35.22 19.80
CA ALA A 17 -9.03 -35.44 20.74
C ALA A 17 -7.86 -36.26 20.14
N ASP A 18 -8.06 -36.95 19.01
CA ASP A 18 -7.04 -37.77 18.34
C ASP A 18 -5.84 -36.95 17.82
N LEU A 19 -6.01 -35.66 17.50
CA LEU A 19 -4.89 -34.77 17.12
C LEU A 19 -3.98 -34.40 18.31
N ILE A 20 -4.53 -34.41 19.54
CA ILE A 20 -3.77 -34.13 20.76
C ILE A 20 -2.96 -35.37 21.17
N ALA A 21 -3.48 -36.58 20.94
CA ALA A 21 -2.80 -37.83 21.27
C ALA A 21 -1.54 -38.09 20.39
N ILE A 22 -1.56 -37.65 19.13
CA ILE A 22 -0.39 -37.73 18.23
C ILE A 22 0.74 -36.79 18.71
N GLN A 23 0.38 -35.62 19.27
CA GLN A 23 1.35 -34.64 19.80
C GLN A 23 1.99 -35.12 21.12
N LEU A 24 1.25 -35.86 21.95
CA LEU A 24 1.77 -36.46 23.20
C LEU A 24 2.73 -37.64 22.95
N ARG A 25 2.65 -38.30 21.78
CA ARG A 25 3.56 -39.39 21.36
C ARG A 25 5.03 -38.93 21.26
N ARG A 26 5.28 -37.63 21.05
CA ARG A 26 6.63 -37.05 20.91
C ARG A 26 7.25 -36.54 22.21
N SER A 27 6.46 -36.32 23.25
CA SER A 27 6.92 -35.66 24.48
C SER A 27 7.08 -36.60 25.70
N ASN A 28 6.60 -37.85 25.66
CA ASN A 28 6.86 -38.83 26.74
C ASN A 28 6.68 -40.32 26.34
N PRO A 29 7.74 -41.05 25.90
CA PRO A 29 7.63 -42.41 25.34
C PRO A 29 7.20 -43.51 26.33
N SER A 30 7.35 -43.31 27.65
CA SER A 30 7.15 -44.37 28.65
C SER A 30 5.70 -44.55 29.12
N ALA A 31 4.78 -43.65 28.77
CA ALA A 31 3.38 -43.73 29.20
C ALA A 31 2.49 -44.57 28.25
N PHE A 32 2.98 -44.93 27.05
CA PHE A 32 2.16 -45.56 26.00
C PHE A 32 2.49 -47.04 25.71
N ALA A 33 3.38 -47.67 26.48
CA ALA A 33 3.81 -49.05 26.27
C ALA A 33 2.74 -50.12 26.63
N SER A 34 1.57 -49.74 27.13
CA SER A 34 0.49 -50.68 27.51
C SER A 34 -0.65 -50.82 26.49
N CYS A 35 -0.62 -50.11 25.37
CA CYS A 35 -1.60 -50.24 24.29
C CYS A 35 -0.92 -50.83 23.05
N GLY A 36 -1.13 -52.14 22.82
CA GLY A 36 -0.53 -52.86 21.68
C GLY A 36 -0.93 -52.26 20.33
N GLU A 37 0.02 -52.30 19.39
CA GLU A 37 -0.12 -51.80 18.02
C GLU A 37 -1.33 -52.41 17.30
N ARG A 38 -2.20 -51.56 16.73
CA ARG A 38 -3.16 -51.95 15.70
C ARG A 38 -3.05 -50.98 14.53
N GLU A 39 -2.88 -51.53 13.33
CA GLU A 39 -2.88 -50.82 12.04
C GLU A 39 -4.24 -50.15 11.79
N LEU A 40 -4.20 -48.88 11.38
CA LEU A 40 -5.37 -48.11 10.94
C LEU A 40 -5.66 -48.40 9.46
N ASP A 41 -6.13 -49.60 9.16
CA ASP A 41 -6.78 -49.90 7.88
C ASP A 41 -8.29 -49.64 7.99
N GLY A 42 -8.83 -48.70 7.21
CA GLY A 42 -10.28 -48.64 6.99
C GLY A 42 -10.99 -47.28 6.94
N ILE A 43 -10.36 -46.18 6.49
CA ILE A 43 -11.11 -44.96 6.12
C ILE A 43 -11.06 -44.77 4.59
N PRO A 44 -12.17 -45.02 3.85
CA PRO A 44 -12.20 -44.80 2.41
C PRO A 44 -12.24 -43.30 2.11
N GLY A 45 -11.25 -42.78 1.37
CA GLY A 45 -11.31 -41.45 0.75
C GLY A 45 -10.21 -40.45 1.12
N LEU A 46 -9.23 -40.80 1.96
CA LEU A 46 -8.08 -39.94 2.25
C LEU A 46 -6.80 -40.57 1.71
N GLY A 47 -6.34 -40.09 0.55
CA GLY A 47 -4.99 -40.37 0.08
C GLY A 47 -3.98 -39.62 0.95
N ALA A 48 -2.76 -40.15 1.08
CA ALA A 48 -1.68 -39.63 1.91
C ALA A 48 -1.13 -38.24 1.51
N GLY A 49 -1.87 -37.46 0.70
CA GLY A 49 -1.50 -36.13 0.21
C GLY A 49 -2.31 -34.96 0.79
N ASP A 50 -3.37 -35.19 1.58
CA ASP A 50 -4.32 -34.14 2.00
C ASP A 50 -4.22 -33.70 3.47
N LEU A 51 -3.08 -33.92 4.15
CA LEU A 51 -2.84 -33.38 5.49
C LEU A 51 -2.02 -32.08 5.42
N ALA A 52 -2.71 -30.94 5.40
CA ALA A 52 -2.07 -29.66 5.70
C ALA A 52 -1.79 -29.56 7.21
N VAL A 53 -0.51 -29.64 7.56
CA VAL A 53 0.03 -29.46 8.90
C VAL A 53 -0.05 -27.97 9.28
N LEU A 54 -0.80 -27.63 10.32
CA LEU A 54 -0.62 -26.36 11.04
C LEU A 54 0.63 -26.48 11.91
N THR A 55 1.75 -25.96 11.43
CA THR A 55 3.01 -25.88 12.18
C THR A 55 2.90 -24.84 13.30
N GLU A 56 3.36 -25.19 14.50
CA GLU A 56 3.68 -24.24 15.56
C GLU A 56 4.79 -23.29 15.09
N HIS A 57 4.57 -21.98 15.14
CA HIS A 57 5.67 -21.03 15.27
C HIS A 57 6.09 -20.99 16.74
N VAL A 58 7.09 -21.81 17.09
CA VAL A 58 7.88 -21.56 18.30
C VAL A 58 8.86 -20.44 17.95
N PHE A 59 8.64 -19.24 18.51
CA PHE A 59 9.64 -18.19 18.49
C PHE A 59 10.81 -18.62 19.40
N GLU A 60 11.92 -19.07 18.82
CA GLU A 60 13.21 -19.06 19.52
C GLU A 60 13.87 -17.71 19.28
N GLY A 61 13.67 -16.79 20.23
CA GLY A 61 14.52 -15.61 20.37
C GLY A 61 15.72 -15.98 21.24
N GLU A 62 16.91 -16.02 20.67
CA GLU A 62 18.17 -15.95 21.41
C GLU A 62 18.23 -14.60 22.12
N ASP A 63 17.74 -14.55 23.38
CA ASP A 63 18.25 -13.73 24.50
C ASP A 63 17.24 -13.49 25.65
N LEU A 64 16.03 -14.04 25.59
CA LEU A 64 15.06 -13.90 26.69
C LEU A 64 14.45 -15.25 27.04
N GLY A 65 15.06 -15.96 27.99
CA GLY A 65 14.62 -17.26 28.52
C GLY A 65 13.23 -17.26 29.15
N VAL A 66 12.17 -17.23 28.33
CA VAL A 66 10.77 -17.32 28.73
C VAL A 66 10.05 -18.34 27.85
N ARG A 67 9.70 -19.50 28.43
CA ARG A 67 8.69 -20.42 27.87
C ARG A 67 7.34 -20.10 28.52
N ALA A 68 6.40 -19.51 27.78
CA ALA A 68 5.02 -19.39 28.22
C ALA A 68 4.11 -20.20 27.29
N PRO A 69 3.23 -21.07 27.81
CA PRO A 69 2.30 -21.81 26.98
C PRO A 69 1.26 -20.85 26.38
N VAL A 70 1.12 -20.86 25.05
CA VAL A 70 -0.02 -20.27 24.36
C VAL A 70 -1.19 -21.24 24.55
N GLY A 71 -2.12 -20.90 25.43
CA GLY A 71 -3.33 -21.71 25.65
C GLY A 71 -4.51 -21.16 24.87
N THR A 72 -5.05 -21.94 23.93
CA THR A 72 -6.32 -21.62 23.27
C THR A 72 -7.47 -22.07 24.15
N VAL A 73 -8.26 -21.14 24.69
CA VAL A 73 -9.48 -21.45 25.46
C VAL A 73 -10.69 -21.32 24.53
N PHE A 74 -11.36 -22.43 24.23
CA PHE A 74 -12.62 -22.44 23.49
C PHE A 74 -13.80 -22.25 24.46
N ILE A 75 -14.52 -21.13 24.35
CA ILE A 75 -15.76 -20.89 25.10
C ILE A 75 -16.93 -21.23 24.17
N PRO A 76 -17.75 -22.26 24.46
CA PRO A 76 -18.90 -22.59 23.62
C PRO A 76 -20.04 -21.60 23.88
N SER A 77 -20.36 -20.77 22.89
CA SER A 77 -21.65 -20.05 22.82
C SER A 77 -22.18 -20.07 21.38
N GLY A 78 -22.81 -21.18 20.97
CA GLY A 78 -23.33 -21.33 19.61
C GLY A 78 -22.24 -21.38 18.53
N SER A 79 -22.55 -20.90 17.32
CA SER A 79 -21.73 -21.01 16.09
C SER A 79 -20.49 -20.09 16.02
N VAL A 80 -20.05 -19.53 17.14
CA VAL A 80 -18.91 -18.59 17.20
C VAL A 80 -17.91 -19.07 18.24
N TYR A 81 -16.66 -19.25 17.82
CA TYR A 81 -15.55 -19.64 18.68
C TYR A 81 -14.63 -18.45 18.92
N PHE A 82 -13.97 -18.39 20.07
CA PHE A 82 -13.01 -17.33 20.39
C PHE A 82 -11.63 -17.93 20.68
N SER A 83 -10.57 -17.33 20.15
CA SER A 83 -9.19 -17.60 20.55
C SER A 83 -8.65 -16.42 21.35
N ILE A 84 -7.97 -16.69 22.46
CA ILE A 84 -7.37 -15.68 23.34
C ILE A 84 -5.85 -15.87 23.28
N VAL A 85 -5.13 -14.84 22.84
CA VAL A 85 -3.65 -14.84 22.84
C VAL A 85 -3.18 -13.73 23.77
N GLY A 86 -2.37 -14.10 24.76
CA GLY A 86 -1.76 -13.17 25.70
C GLY A 86 -0.27 -13.41 25.86
N THR A 87 0.50 -12.34 25.86
CA THR A 87 1.92 -12.35 26.27
C THR A 87 2.06 -11.60 27.58
N ALA A 88 2.60 -12.26 28.60
CA ALA A 88 2.94 -11.62 29.87
C ALA A 88 4.47 -11.47 29.97
N GLN A 89 4.98 -10.25 29.90
CA GLN A 89 6.34 -9.95 30.38
C GLN A 89 6.29 -9.73 31.89
N ARG A 90 7.15 -10.44 32.64
CA ARG A 90 7.33 -10.13 34.07
C ARG A 90 7.93 -8.73 34.20
N GLY A 91 7.15 -7.78 34.72
CA GLY A 91 7.63 -6.44 35.11
C GLY A 91 7.22 -5.28 34.20
N ALA A 92 6.51 -5.52 33.09
CA ALA A 92 5.92 -4.46 32.28
C ALA A 92 4.47 -4.16 32.72
N LEU A 93 4.11 -2.87 32.79
CA LEU A 93 2.75 -2.39 33.12
C LEU A 93 1.74 -2.56 31.97
N ASP A 94 2.20 -2.95 30.79
CA ASP A 94 1.37 -3.21 29.62
C ASP A 94 1.34 -4.69 29.30
N SER A 95 0.15 -5.27 29.33
CA SER A 95 -0.13 -6.61 28.81
C SER A 95 -1.20 -6.49 27.73
N THR A 96 -0.90 -7.00 26.53
CA THR A 96 -1.82 -6.98 25.40
C THR A 96 -2.52 -8.33 25.34
N VAL A 97 -3.86 -8.31 25.35
CA VAL A 97 -4.69 -9.51 25.15
C VAL A 97 -5.46 -9.31 23.85
N GLY A 98 -5.25 -10.19 22.88
CA GLY A 98 -6.02 -10.25 21.65
C GLY A 98 -7.13 -11.29 21.77
N ILE A 99 -8.37 -10.91 21.44
CA ILE A 99 -9.49 -11.84 21.30
C ILE A 99 -9.82 -11.95 19.80
N TYR A 100 -9.80 -13.16 19.27
CA TYR A 100 -10.04 -13.45 17.86
C TYR A 100 -11.34 -14.24 17.71
N PRO A 101 -12.39 -13.67 17.12
CA PRO A 101 -13.57 -14.44 16.75
C PRO A 101 -13.25 -15.31 15.53
N LEU A 102 -13.65 -16.58 15.61
CA LEU A 102 -13.58 -17.59 14.57
C LEU A 102 -15.01 -17.98 14.19
N LEU A 103 -15.38 -17.78 12.94
CA LEU A 103 -16.65 -18.32 12.41
C LEU A 103 -16.39 -19.62 11.66
N GLN A 104 -17.21 -20.63 11.94
CA GLN A 104 -17.25 -21.85 11.15
C GLN A 104 -17.96 -21.59 9.82
N VAL A 105 -17.34 -21.99 8.71
CA VAL A 105 -17.97 -21.89 7.39
C VAL A 105 -19.13 -22.90 7.31
N PRO A 106 -20.38 -22.49 7.00
CA PRO A 106 -21.56 -23.33 7.17
C PRO A 106 -21.58 -24.67 6.40
N ASP A 107 -20.70 -24.86 5.41
CA ASP A 107 -20.68 -26.05 4.54
C ASP A 107 -19.34 -26.81 4.58
N LEU A 108 -18.39 -26.43 5.43
CA LEU A 108 -17.04 -27.01 5.50
C LEU A 108 -16.64 -27.29 6.96
N PRO A 109 -17.00 -28.47 7.52
CA PRO A 109 -16.66 -28.81 8.90
C PRO A 109 -15.14 -28.89 9.08
N GLY A 110 -14.61 -28.07 9.99
CA GLY A 110 -13.17 -27.98 10.29
C GLY A 110 -12.47 -26.72 9.76
N MET A 111 -13.15 -25.89 8.95
CA MET A 111 -12.59 -24.63 8.46
C MET A 111 -13.15 -23.43 9.22
N PHE A 112 -12.25 -22.58 9.72
CA PHE A 112 -12.58 -21.37 10.47
C PHE A 112 -12.02 -20.13 9.78
N VAL A 113 -12.82 -19.06 9.71
CA VAL A 113 -12.37 -17.74 9.24
C VAL A 113 -12.01 -16.88 10.44
N GLN A 114 -10.78 -16.40 10.50
CA GLN A 114 -10.26 -15.51 11.55
C GLN A 114 -10.42 -14.04 11.12
N PHE A 115 -11.03 -13.20 11.96
CA PHE A 115 -11.18 -11.76 11.68
C PHE A 115 -10.07 -10.91 12.32
N LYS A 116 -9.82 -9.72 11.74
CA LYS A 116 -8.80 -8.73 12.19
C LYS A 116 -9.05 -8.35 13.66
N ALA A 117 -7.96 -8.28 14.44
CA ALA A 117 -8.00 -8.11 15.90
C ALA A 117 -8.63 -6.78 16.35
N LEU A 118 -9.47 -6.83 17.39
CA LEU A 118 -9.74 -5.68 18.25
C LEU A 118 -8.59 -5.56 19.27
N ARG A 119 -7.72 -4.55 19.12
CA ARG A 119 -6.71 -4.23 20.14
C ARG A 119 -7.36 -3.38 21.24
N PHE A 120 -7.40 -3.90 22.46
CA PHE A 120 -7.76 -3.10 23.64
C PHE A 120 -6.49 -2.68 24.39
N ALA A 121 -6.33 -1.39 24.66
CA ALA A 121 -5.37 -0.90 25.64
C ALA A 121 -6.01 -0.99 27.04
N VAL A 122 -5.58 -1.95 27.86
CA VAL A 122 -6.07 -2.11 29.23
C VAL A 122 -5.05 -1.50 30.20
N THR A 123 -5.28 -0.27 30.64
CA THR A 123 -4.31 0.47 31.46
C THR A 123 -4.29 0.11 32.96
N ARG A 124 -5.10 -0.83 33.46
CA ARG A 124 -4.93 -1.39 34.82
C ARG A 124 -5.86 -2.57 35.10
N TRP A 125 -5.34 -3.59 35.79
CA TRP A 125 -6.14 -4.60 36.47
C TRP A 125 -6.49 -4.12 37.89
N VAL A 126 -7.75 -4.21 38.30
CA VAL A 126 -8.15 -4.21 39.72
C VAL A 126 -8.88 -5.52 39.98
N ALA A 127 -8.16 -6.51 40.51
CA ALA A 127 -8.78 -7.70 41.07
C ALA A 127 -9.26 -7.37 42.49
N SER A 128 -10.54 -7.04 42.67
CA SER A 128 -11.17 -7.12 43.99
C SER A 128 -11.78 -8.50 44.15
N ALA A 129 -10.97 -9.48 44.55
CA ALA A 129 -11.48 -10.71 45.13
C ALA A 129 -11.64 -10.47 46.64
N GLN A 130 -12.86 -10.25 47.12
CA GLN A 130 -13.16 -10.61 48.52
C GLN A 130 -13.15 -12.14 48.57
N ILE A 131 -12.00 -12.68 48.94
CA ILE A 131 -11.82 -14.10 49.22
C ILE A 131 -12.52 -14.37 50.56
N GLY A 132 -13.77 -14.81 50.48
CA GLY A 132 -14.41 -15.58 51.55
C GLY A 132 -14.15 -17.06 51.31
N ASP A 133 -13.35 -17.67 52.19
CA ASP A 133 -12.97 -19.07 52.27
C ASP A 133 -12.25 -19.71 51.06
N ALA A 134 -10.94 -19.87 51.26
CA ALA A 134 -10.07 -20.73 50.46
C ALA A 134 -10.44 -22.20 50.70
N ASN A 135 -11.21 -22.82 49.78
CA ASN A 135 -11.11 -24.25 49.41
C ASN A 135 -12.19 -24.75 48.43
N LEU A 136 -12.78 -23.90 47.59
CA LEU A 136 -13.68 -24.36 46.52
C LEU A 136 -13.27 -23.77 45.16
N PRO A 137 -13.19 -24.58 44.07
CA PRO A 137 -13.10 -24.03 42.73
C PRO A 137 -14.42 -23.31 42.37
N PRO A 138 -14.38 -22.25 41.55
CA PRO A 138 -15.60 -21.57 41.10
C PRO A 138 -16.48 -22.54 40.28
N PRO A 139 -17.81 -22.40 40.31
CA PRO A 139 -18.68 -23.25 39.50
C PRO A 139 -18.46 -23.01 38.01
N GLU A 140 -18.50 -24.09 37.22
CA GLU A 140 -18.57 -24.03 35.76
C GLU A 140 -19.74 -23.13 35.32
N GLY A 141 -19.46 -22.17 34.44
CA GLY A 141 -20.46 -21.23 33.92
C GLY A 141 -20.38 -19.78 34.44
N THR A 142 -19.27 -19.38 35.09
CA THR A 142 -19.09 -17.96 35.49
C THR A 142 -18.78 -17.09 34.26
N LEU A 143 -19.76 -16.31 33.80
CA LEU A 143 -19.59 -15.27 32.77
C LEU A 143 -19.06 -13.98 33.39
N PHE A 144 -17.90 -13.53 32.94
CA PHE A 144 -17.35 -12.22 33.30
C PHE A 144 -17.91 -11.16 32.36
N PHE A 145 -18.62 -10.17 32.90
CA PHE A 145 -19.03 -8.98 32.14
C PHE A 145 -17.94 -7.90 32.21
N MET A 146 -17.49 -7.40 31.06
CA MET A 146 -16.62 -6.23 30.95
C MET A 146 -17.45 -5.03 30.48
N GLN A 147 -17.53 -3.96 31.29
CA GLN A 147 -18.03 -2.65 30.83
C GLN A 147 -16.85 -1.71 30.57
N PRO A 148 -16.85 -0.92 29.48
CA PRO A 148 -15.86 0.13 29.27
C PRO A 148 -16.12 1.28 30.25
N VAL A 149 -15.15 1.58 31.11
CA VAL A 149 -15.20 2.81 31.92
C VAL A 149 -14.61 3.94 31.08
N GLY A 150 -15.46 4.89 30.68
CA GLY A 150 -15.05 6.11 29.98
C GLY A 150 -14.13 7.01 30.82
N SER A 151 -13.40 7.89 30.15
CA SER A 151 -12.38 8.74 30.78
C SER A 151 -12.93 9.75 31.79
N ARG A 152 -12.30 9.73 32.98
CA ARG A 152 -12.01 10.81 33.96
C ARG A 152 -13.15 11.70 34.49
N GLN A 153 -13.26 11.71 35.83
CA GLN A 153 -14.07 12.55 36.74
C GLN A 153 -15.31 11.85 37.32
N ASP A 154 -15.51 12.01 38.64
CA ASP A 154 -16.57 11.48 39.51
C ASP A 154 -16.61 9.98 39.86
N LEU A 155 -15.70 9.56 40.77
CA LEU A 155 -15.81 8.32 41.54
C LEU A 155 -16.36 8.52 42.98
N SER A 156 -17.01 9.65 43.28
CA SER A 156 -17.57 9.91 44.62
C SER A 156 -19.06 9.57 44.78
N ALA A 157 -19.72 8.99 43.77
CA ALA A 157 -21.18 8.81 43.80
C ALA A 157 -21.71 7.37 43.94
N PHE A 158 -20.87 6.33 43.98
CA PHE A 158 -21.33 4.94 44.17
C PHE A 158 -21.14 4.46 45.61
N GLN A 159 -22.08 4.85 46.49
CA GLN A 159 -22.33 4.16 47.76
C GLN A 159 -23.74 3.55 47.75
N GLY A 160 -23.82 2.23 47.60
CA GLY A 160 -25.06 1.46 47.79
C GLY A 160 -25.07 0.14 47.02
N PRO A 161 -25.58 -0.97 47.60
CA PRO A 161 -25.63 -2.25 46.91
C PRO A 161 -26.69 -2.20 45.80
N THR A 162 -26.29 -2.39 44.54
CA THR A 162 -27.23 -2.50 43.42
C THR A 162 -27.66 -3.97 43.26
N PRO A 163 -28.95 -4.28 42.98
CA PRO A 163 -29.43 -5.65 42.91
C PRO A 163 -28.98 -6.35 41.61
N VAL A 164 -28.68 -7.65 41.71
CA VAL A 164 -28.42 -8.55 40.57
C VAL A 164 -29.69 -8.68 39.72
N ARG A 165 -29.64 -8.28 38.44
CA ARG A 165 -30.69 -8.59 37.46
C ARG A 165 -30.33 -9.87 36.70
N THR A 166 -31.33 -10.73 36.47
CA THR A 166 -31.20 -11.97 35.71
C THR A 166 -31.49 -11.76 34.21
N PRO A 167 -31.07 -12.68 33.32
CA PRO A 167 -30.99 -12.47 31.86
C PRO A 167 -32.32 -12.26 31.10
N ALA A 168 -33.46 -12.19 31.78
CA ALA A 168 -34.78 -12.11 31.13
C ALA A 168 -35.24 -10.68 30.81
N ASP A 169 -34.54 -9.65 31.28
CA ASP A 169 -34.98 -8.24 31.21
C ASP A 169 -34.21 -7.38 30.18
N LEU A 170 -33.38 -7.98 29.32
CA LEU A 170 -32.64 -7.26 28.27
C LEU A 170 -33.28 -7.53 26.90
N GLU A 171 -34.06 -6.58 26.41
CA GLU A 171 -34.45 -6.55 25.00
C GLU A 171 -33.21 -6.36 24.11
N PRO A 172 -33.12 -7.02 22.95
CA PRO A 172 -31.96 -6.92 22.08
C PRO A 172 -31.95 -5.55 21.40
N GLU A 173 -31.20 -4.59 21.94
CA GLU A 173 -30.81 -3.42 21.17
C GLU A 173 -29.94 -3.88 19.99
N SER A 174 -30.41 -3.56 18.78
CA SER A 174 -29.75 -3.88 17.52
C SER A 174 -28.51 -2.98 17.35
N PHE A 175 -27.39 -3.39 17.95
CA PHE A 175 -26.08 -2.84 17.63
C PHE A 175 -25.66 -3.32 16.23
N SER A 176 -25.86 -2.47 15.23
CA SER A 176 -25.22 -2.63 13.91
C SER A 176 -23.79 -2.11 14.01
N LEU A 177 -22.84 -3.02 14.22
CA LEU A 177 -21.41 -2.74 14.04
C LEU A 177 -21.13 -2.62 12.53
N PRO A 178 -20.45 -1.56 12.04
CA PRO A 178 -19.94 -1.55 10.69
C PRO A 178 -18.76 -2.52 10.61
N VAL A 179 -19.06 -3.77 10.30
CA VAL A 179 -18.03 -4.72 9.85
C VAL A 179 -17.71 -4.31 8.41
N SER A 180 -16.58 -3.61 8.21
CA SER A 180 -15.98 -3.49 6.89
C SER A 180 -15.46 -4.86 6.48
N LEU A 181 -16.37 -5.67 5.96
CA LEU A 181 -16.07 -6.90 5.26
C LEU A 181 -15.39 -6.46 3.97
N GLN A 182 -14.06 -6.55 3.89
CA GLN A 182 -13.40 -6.67 2.60
C GLN A 182 -13.80 -8.03 2.02
N VAL A 183 -15.03 -8.09 1.52
CA VAL A 183 -15.37 -9.06 0.49
C VAL A 183 -14.51 -8.63 -0.68
N GLN A 184 -13.45 -9.38 -0.97
CA GLN A 184 -13.01 -9.51 -2.35
C GLN A 184 -14.22 -10.01 -3.11
N ARG A 185 -15.07 -9.10 -3.58
CA ARG A 185 -16.10 -9.44 -4.55
C ARG A 185 -15.30 -9.95 -5.73
N GLY A 186 -15.41 -11.25 -6.02
CA GLY A 186 -14.81 -11.82 -7.21
C GLY A 186 -15.12 -10.89 -8.37
N VAL A 187 -14.06 -10.38 -8.99
CA VAL A 187 -14.17 -9.54 -10.18
C VAL A 187 -15.01 -10.35 -11.16
N PRO A 188 -16.14 -9.82 -11.67
CA PRO A 188 -16.85 -10.50 -12.74
C PRO A 188 -15.83 -10.80 -13.84
N PRO A 189 -15.70 -12.04 -14.33
CA PRO A 189 -14.69 -12.35 -15.33
C PRO A 189 -14.88 -11.39 -16.50
N LEU A 190 -13.87 -10.54 -16.73
CA LEU A 190 -13.91 -9.60 -17.83
C LEU A 190 -13.98 -10.42 -19.13
N PRO A 191 -14.81 -10.03 -20.11
CA PRO A 191 -14.85 -10.72 -21.39
C PRO A 191 -13.42 -10.77 -21.95
N SER A 192 -12.98 -11.94 -22.42
CA SER A 192 -11.62 -12.12 -22.98
C SER A 192 -11.31 -11.21 -24.19
N ALA A 193 -12.28 -10.41 -24.65
CA ALA A 193 -12.19 -9.43 -25.72
C ALA A 193 -11.94 -7.97 -25.27
N ALA A 194 -11.76 -7.69 -23.97
CA ALA A 194 -11.46 -6.33 -23.51
C ALA A 194 -10.08 -5.87 -24.02
N THR A 195 -9.97 -4.65 -24.55
CA THR A 195 -8.69 -4.09 -25.01
C THR A 195 -7.72 -3.83 -23.84
N PRO A 196 -6.40 -3.74 -24.07
CA PRO A 196 -5.44 -3.42 -23.01
C PRO A 196 -5.78 -2.14 -22.24
N LEU A 197 -6.26 -1.12 -22.95
CA LEU A 197 -6.71 0.15 -22.37
C LEU A 197 -7.91 -0.05 -21.44
N ALA A 198 -8.91 -0.82 -21.87
CA ALA A 198 -10.09 -1.08 -21.06
C ALA A 198 -9.74 -1.87 -19.78
N ARG A 199 -8.82 -2.83 -19.89
CA ARG A 199 -8.29 -3.59 -18.74
C ARG A 199 -7.56 -2.69 -17.74
N ALA A 200 -6.63 -1.85 -18.22
CA ALA A 200 -5.88 -0.93 -17.37
C ALA A 200 -6.78 0.10 -16.67
N LEU A 201 -7.77 0.67 -17.39
CA LEU A 201 -8.76 1.55 -16.78
C LEU A 201 -9.62 0.82 -15.74
N ASN A 202 -10.01 -0.43 -16.01
CA ASN A 202 -10.75 -1.23 -15.05
C ASN A 202 -9.97 -1.49 -13.77
N HIS A 203 -8.67 -1.73 -13.84
CA HIS A 203 -7.83 -1.80 -12.65
C HIS A 203 -7.88 -0.50 -11.83
N LEU A 204 -7.63 0.66 -12.47
CA LEU A 204 -7.70 1.96 -11.79
C LEU A 204 -9.09 2.22 -11.18
N ARG A 205 -10.17 1.82 -11.87
CA ARG A 205 -11.55 1.92 -11.39
C ARG A 205 -11.81 1.05 -10.16
N LEU A 206 -11.28 -0.18 -10.14
CA LEU A 206 -11.38 -1.11 -9.01
C LEU A 206 -10.67 -0.53 -7.78
N VAL A 207 -9.42 -0.08 -7.94
CA VAL A 207 -8.66 0.56 -6.86
C VAL A 207 -9.40 1.82 -6.37
N ALA A 208 -9.96 2.63 -7.28
CA ALA A 208 -10.72 3.83 -6.97
C ALA A 208 -12.05 3.60 -6.26
N THR A 209 -12.50 2.36 -6.13
CA THR A 209 -13.74 2.01 -5.45
C THR A 209 -13.53 1.01 -4.30
N ALA A 210 -12.28 0.63 -4.00
CA ALA A 210 -11.94 -0.38 -3.01
C ALA A 210 -12.32 0.03 -1.57
N TYR A 211 -12.16 1.32 -1.23
CA TYR A 211 -12.47 1.83 0.11
C TYR A 211 -13.85 2.47 0.20
N GLN A 212 -14.32 3.13 -0.86
CA GLN A 212 -15.61 3.82 -0.86
C GLN A 212 -16.08 4.12 -2.30
N THR A 213 -17.40 4.27 -2.46
CA THR A 213 -18.03 4.67 -3.73
C THR A 213 -18.72 6.04 -3.59
N GLY A 214 -18.89 6.74 -4.72
CA GLY A 214 -19.53 8.06 -4.80
C GLY A 214 -18.54 9.22 -5.00
N PRO A 215 -19.04 10.46 -5.16
CA PRO A 215 -18.23 11.66 -5.41
C PRO A 215 -17.68 12.22 -4.09
N ILE A 216 -16.84 11.43 -3.43
CA ILE A 216 -16.23 11.82 -2.15
C ILE A 216 -14.69 11.88 -2.27
N PRO A 217 -14.05 12.86 -1.62
CA PRO A 217 -12.59 12.98 -1.61
C PRO A 217 -11.92 11.69 -1.12
N ARG A 218 -11.01 11.13 -1.93
CA ARG A 218 -10.24 9.94 -1.56
C ARG A 218 -8.94 9.80 -2.36
N PHE A 219 -7.93 9.19 -1.75
CA PHE A 219 -6.80 8.66 -2.49
C PHE A 219 -6.98 7.17 -2.80
N LEU A 220 -6.21 6.70 -3.77
CA LEU A 220 -6.04 5.32 -4.17
C LEU A 220 -4.88 4.70 -3.40
N ALA A 221 -5.05 3.46 -2.93
CA ALA A 221 -3.90 2.67 -2.50
C ALA A 221 -2.98 2.43 -3.71
N SER A 222 -1.69 2.75 -3.58
CA SER A 222 -0.71 2.63 -4.66
C SER A 222 -0.49 1.19 -5.08
N TYR A 223 -0.51 0.27 -4.11
CA TYR A 223 -0.23 -1.16 -4.29
C TYR A 223 -1.39 -2.03 -3.83
N VAL A 224 -1.53 -3.20 -4.45
CA VAL A 224 -2.39 -4.28 -3.97
C VAL A 224 -1.55 -5.26 -3.13
N ASP A 225 -1.89 -5.41 -1.85
CA ASP A 225 -1.24 -6.37 -0.94
C ASP A 225 -1.60 -7.83 -1.31
N HIS A 226 -0.62 -8.73 -1.21
CA HIS A 226 -0.84 -10.17 -1.28
C HIS A 226 0.18 -10.95 -0.42
N PRO A 227 -0.14 -12.18 0.02
CA PRO A 227 0.71 -12.94 0.95
C PRO A 227 2.09 -13.33 0.43
N GLY A 228 2.34 -13.19 -0.88
CA GLY A 228 3.63 -13.50 -1.51
C GLY A 228 4.65 -12.36 -1.45
N LEU A 229 4.24 -11.16 -1.03
CA LEU A 229 5.17 -10.03 -0.85
C LEU A 229 6.01 -10.20 0.42
N PRO A 230 7.24 -9.66 0.44
CA PRO A 230 8.08 -9.64 1.64
C PRO A 230 7.37 -9.00 2.83
N PHE A 231 7.59 -9.54 4.02
CA PHE A 231 6.88 -9.12 5.22
C PHE A 231 7.06 -7.62 5.49
N GLU A 232 8.28 -7.12 5.34
CA GLU A 232 8.65 -5.72 5.55
C GLU A 232 7.92 -4.80 4.58
N PHE A 233 7.83 -5.19 3.29
CA PHE A 233 7.07 -4.44 2.31
C PHE A 233 5.57 -4.46 2.64
N ARG A 234 5.04 -5.61 3.06
CA ARG A 234 3.64 -5.71 3.50
C ARG A 234 3.34 -4.88 4.74
N GLU A 235 4.29 -4.72 5.66
CA GLU A 235 4.15 -3.79 6.78
C GLU A 235 4.06 -2.34 6.28
N LEU A 236 4.81 -1.95 5.26
CA LEU A 236 4.67 -0.62 4.63
C LEU A 236 3.32 -0.42 3.94
N LEU A 237 2.68 -1.51 3.48
CA LEU A 237 1.34 -1.49 2.92
C LEU A 237 0.23 -1.61 3.98
N GLN A 238 0.59 -1.85 5.25
CA GLN A 238 -0.37 -2.07 6.31
C GLN A 238 -1.25 -0.82 6.49
N ASP A 239 -2.56 -1.06 6.56
CA ASP A 239 -3.62 -0.04 6.58
C ASP A 239 -3.78 0.79 5.28
N GLY A 240 -3.08 0.39 4.22
CA GLY A 240 -3.19 1.00 2.90
C GLY A 240 -2.26 2.19 2.76
N ARG A 241 -1.47 2.19 1.69
CA ARG A 241 -0.48 3.22 1.36
C ARG A 241 -0.92 3.96 0.11
N ALA A 242 -1.09 5.27 0.17
CA ALA A 242 -1.43 6.09 -0.99
C ALA A 242 -0.35 7.16 -1.22
N ASP A 243 0.59 6.84 -2.10
CA ASP A 243 1.65 7.75 -2.51
C ASP A 243 1.05 8.87 -3.37
N LEU A 244 1.48 10.11 -3.10
CA LEU A 244 0.97 11.28 -3.81
C LEU A 244 1.25 11.22 -5.32
N TYR A 245 2.42 10.66 -5.68
CA TYR A 245 2.83 10.48 -7.07
C TYR A 245 1.89 9.55 -7.84
N ASP A 246 1.67 8.32 -7.36
CA ASP A 246 0.76 7.34 -7.96
C ASP A 246 -0.66 7.91 -8.13
N ASN A 247 -1.12 8.67 -7.14
CA ASN A 247 -2.44 9.33 -7.19
C ASN A 247 -2.49 10.45 -8.23
N ALA A 248 -1.44 11.24 -8.39
CA ALA A 248 -1.33 12.21 -9.47
C ALA A 248 -1.32 11.52 -10.85
N MET A 249 -0.61 10.41 -10.98
CA MET A 249 -0.60 9.62 -12.22
C MET A 249 -1.98 9.03 -12.54
N ALA A 250 -2.69 8.52 -11.54
CA ALA A 250 -4.05 8.04 -11.71
C ALA A 250 -5.01 9.14 -12.18
N VAL A 251 -4.90 10.37 -11.64
CA VAL A 251 -5.68 11.52 -12.12
C VAL A 251 -5.40 11.78 -13.59
N LEU A 252 -4.13 11.85 -13.98
CA LEU A 252 -3.73 12.10 -15.37
C LEU A 252 -4.29 11.03 -16.32
N ALA A 253 -4.21 9.75 -15.91
CA ALA A 253 -4.77 8.63 -16.67
C ALA A 253 -6.30 8.65 -16.76
N LEU A 254 -7.01 8.87 -15.64
CA LEU A 254 -8.48 8.83 -15.61
C LEU A 254 -9.12 10.06 -16.28
N ALA A 255 -8.54 11.24 -16.12
CA ALA A 255 -9.03 12.48 -16.70
C ALA A 255 -8.73 12.63 -18.21
N GLY A 256 -7.79 11.83 -18.76
CA GLY A 256 -7.34 11.94 -20.15
C GLY A 256 -8.37 11.53 -21.23
N CYS A 257 -9.60 11.17 -20.85
CA CYS A 257 -10.62 10.80 -21.81
C CYS A 257 -11.47 12.02 -22.24
N ALA A 258 -11.51 12.28 -23.56
CA ALA A 258 -12.22 13.41 -24.18
C ALA A 258 -13.68 13.11 -24.56
N SER A 259 -14.14 11.86 -24.45
CA SER A 259 -15.50 11.46 -24.81
C SER A 259 -16.53 11.96 -23.79
N SER A 260 -17.76 12.20 -24.23
CA SER A 260 -18.90 12.47 -23.35
C SER A 260 -19.71 11.21 -23.02
N ASP A 261 -19.20 10.02 -23.36
CA ASP A 261 -19.84 8.76 -22.97
C ASP A 261 -19.85 8.56 -21.44
N GLY A 262 -20.74 7.69 -20.97
CA GLY A 262 -20.99 7.50 -19.54
C GLY A 262 -19.80 6.96 -18.75
N GLU A 263 -18.94 6.13 -19.37
CA GLU A 263 -17.75 5.59 -18.70
C GLU A 263 -16.65 6.64 -18.56
N CYS A 264 -16.40 7.40 -19.62
CA CYS A 264 -15.44 8.50 -19.65
C CYS A 264 -15.83 9.61 -18.67
N ALA A 265 -17.12 9.94 -18.60
CA ALA A 265 -17.63 10.86 -17.57
C ALA A 265 -17.39 10.32 -16.16
N ALA A 266 -17.65 9.04 -15.91
CA ALA A 266 -17.41 8.43 -14.60
C ALA A 266 -15.92 8.38 -14.23
N ASP A 267 -15.02 8.18 -15.20
CA ASP A 267 -13.57 8.24 -14.96
C ASP A 267 -13.10 9.66 -14.62
N ARG A 268 -13.66 10.68 -15.28
CA ARG A 268 -13.43 12.07 -14.88
C ARG A 268 -13.89 12.33 -13.45
N GLU A 269 -15.08 11.89 -13.05
CA GLU A 269 -15.56 12.03 -11.66
C GLU A 269 -14.64 11.34 -10.63
N ARG A 270 -14.04 10.19 -10.99
CA ARG A 270 -13.03 9.53 -10.16
C ARG A 270 -11.76 10.37 -10.05
N ALA A 271 -11.29 10.95 -11.15
CA ALA A 271 -10.13 11.85 -11.14
C ALA A 271 -10.39 13.09 -10.27
N LEU A 272 -11.58 13.71 -10.41
CA LEU A 272 -12.00 14.85 -9.59
C LEU A 272 -12.04 14.49 -8.10
N SER A 273 -12.54 13.31 -7.74
CA SER A 273 -12.53 12.84 -6.34
C SER A 273 -11.11 12.72 -5.74
N ILE A 274 -10.11 12.38 -6.55
CA ILE A 274 -8.70 12.32 -6.11
C ILE A 274 -8.14 13.74 -5.97
N CYS A 275 -8.42 14.63 -6.93
CA CYS A 275 -8.08 16.04 -6.85
C CYS A 275 -8.71 16.73 -5.63
N ASP A 276 -9.97 16.41 -5.30
CA ASP A 276 -10.63 16.90 -4.09
C ASP A 276 -9.91 16.43 -2.83
N ALA A 277 -9.40 15.19 -2.80
CA ALA A 277 -8.58 14.69 -1.70
C ALA A 277 -7.29 15.50 -1.53
N MET A 278 -6.64 15.87 -2.63
CA MET A 278 -5.48 16.78 -2.62
C MET A 278 -5.85 18.15 -2.06
N LEU A 279 -6.99 18.73 -2.45
CA LEU A 279 -7.42 20.02 -1.91
C LEU A 279 -7.74 19.95 -0.41
N VAL A 280 -8.47 18.92 0.04
CA VAL A 280 -8.75 18.66 1.45
C VAL A 280 -7.47 18.46 2.25
N ALA A 281 -6.49 17.75 1.69
CA ALA A 281 -5.18 17.53 2.31
C ALA A 281 -4.36 18.83 2.43
N GLN A 282 -4.35 19.70 1.41
CA GLN A 282 -3.72 21.01 1.50
C GLN A 282 -4.35 21.86 2.60
N GLU A 283 -5.69 21.86 2.69
CA GLU A 283 -6.40 22.64 3.69
C GLU A 283 -6.21 22.10 5.11
N ASN A 284 -5.99 20.79 5.26
CA ASN A 284 -5.92 20.11 6.56
C ASN A 284 -4.53 19.50 6.82
N ASP A 285 -3.50 20.17 6.34
CA ASP A 285 -2.11 19.76 6.52
C ASP A 285 -1.71 19.67 8.01
N ALA A 286 -0.72 18.80 8.30
CA ALA A 286 -0.17 18.56 9.64
C ALA A 286 0.35 19.80 10.37
N LEU A 287 0.67 20.88 9.67
CA LEU A 287 0.96 22.17 10.28
C LEU A 287 -0.17 22.68 11.20
N LYS A 288 -1.44 22.38 10.90
CA LYS A 288 -2.56 22.79 11.76
C LYS A 288 -2.46 22.22 13.18
N LYS A 289 -1.96 20.99 13.35
CA LYS A 289 -1.73 20.39 14.68
C LYS A 289 -0.68 21.15 15.50
N GLN A 290 0.20 21.89 14.81
CA GLN A 290 1.22 22.73 15.43
C GLN A 290 0.75 24.18 15.61
N GLY A 291 -0.53 24.48 15.33
CA GLY A 291 -1.08 25.84 15.38
C GLY A 291 -0.65 26.74 14.22
N LEU A 292 -0.08 26.16 13.16
CA LEU A 292 0.40 26.88 11.98
C LEU A 292 -0.64 26.82 10.86
N ALA A 293 -0.72 27.90 10.07
CA ALA A 293 -1.55 27.92 8.86
C ALA A 293 -0.95 26.98 7.79
N PRO A 294 -1.78 26.25 7.03
CA PRO A 294 -1.29 25.49 5.88
C PRO A 294 -0.62 26.42 4.86
N ASP A 295 0.56 26.02 4.38
CA ASP A 295 1.34 26.78 3.39
C ASP A 295 1.21 26.22 1.97
N GLY A 296 0.22 25.35 1.75
CA GLY A 296 -0.13 24.81 0.43
C GLY A 296 0.62 23.56 0.02
N ARG A 297 1.51 23.03 0.85
CA ARG A 297 2.21 21.76 0.56
C ARG A 297 1.26 20.56 0.63
N LEU A 298 1.71 19.47 0.01
CA LEU A 298 1.20 18.12 0.26
C LEU A 298 2.33 17.25 0.83
N ARG A 299 1.93 16.13 1.41
CA ARG A 299 2.78 15.15 2.06
C ARG A 299 3.00 13.94 1.16
N ASN A 300 4.02 13.16 1.46
CA ASN A 300 4.48 12.11 0.56
C ASN A 300 3.45 10.98 0.44
N ILE A 301 2.91 10.54 1.58
CA ILE A 301 2.03 9.37 1.68
C ILE A 301 0.82 9.67 2.55
N TYR A 302 -0.35 9.27 2.07
CA TYR A 302 -1.63 9.36 2.76
C TYR A 302 -2.27 7.99 2.92
N HIS A 303 -3.28 7.91 3.79
CA HIS A 303 -4.17 6.79 3.94
C HIS A 303 -5.25 6.84 2.85
N PRO A 304 -5.61 5.72 2.20
CA PRO A 304 -6.62 5.70 1.14
C PRO A 304 -8.08 5.76 1.65
N ASP A 305 -8.35 5.29 2.88
CA ASP A 305 -9.69 5.33 3.47
C ASP A 305 -10.19 6.78 3.72
N PRO A 306 -11.33 7.17 3.13
CA PRO A 306 -11.90 8.51 3.26
C PRO A 306 -12.41 8.84 4.67
N HIS A 307 -12.55 7.88 5.58
CA HIS A 307 -12.84 8.17 6.99
C HIS A 307 -11.83 9.15 7.59
N PHE A 308 -10.56 9.01 7.20
CA PHE A 308 -9.48 9.91 7.61
C PHE A 308 -9.54 11.31 6.96
N PHE A 309 -10.45 11.53 6.00
CA PHE A 309 -10.69 12.81 5.33
C PHE A 309 -11.98 13.49 5.78
N ILE A 310 -13.02 12.69 6.07
CA ILE A 310 -14.39 13.17 6.29
C ILE A 310 -14.69 13.39 7.79
N SER A 311 -14.02 12.68 8.69
CA SER A 311 -14.19 12.84 10.15
C SER A 311 -12.83 12.80 10.83
N PRO A 312 -12.08 13.92 10.88
CA PRO A 312 -11.01 14.02 11.85
C PRO A 312 -11.66 13.87 13.23
N ALA A 313 -11.35 12.81 13.97
CA ALA A 313 -11.71 12.70 15.38
C ALA A 313 -11.39 14.03 16.08
N PRO A 314 -12.14 14.45 17.11
CA PRO A 314 -11.75 15.61 17.90
C PRO A 314 -10.36 15.31 18.50
N ASN A 315 -9.33 15.98 17.96
CA ASN A 315 -7.86 15.80 18.14
C ASN A 315 -7.08 15.11 16.99
N SER A 316 -7.70 14.65 15.90
CA SER A 316 -7.04 14.11 14.71
C SER A 316 -7.08 15.07 13.51
N ALA A 317 -6.77 16.35 13.73
CA ALA A 317 -6.80 17.42 12.72
C ALA A 317 -5.78 17.28 11.55
N THR A 318 -5.37 16.05 11.22
CA THR A 318 -4.67 15.73 9.98
C THR A 318 -5.51 14.72 9.24
N VAL A 319 -5.79 15.04 7.98
CA VAL A 319 -6.01 14.03 6.94
C VAL A 319 -4.98 12.92 7.11
N GLY A 320 -5.34 11.65 6.97
CA GLY A 320 -4.50 10.50 7.36
C GLY A 320 -3.13 10.44 6.69
N VAL A 321 -2.17 11.28 7.12
CA VAL A 321 -0.80 11.31 6.60
C VAL A 321 -0.01 10.17 7.22
N GLN A 322 0.65 9.38 6.38
CA GLN A 322 1.53 8.29 6.80
C GLN A 322 3.02 8.69 6.71
N ASP A 323 3.37 9.57 5.78
CA ASP A 323 4.72 10.15 5.68
C ASP A 323 4.64 11.66 5.50
N LEU A 324 5.26 12.38 6.44
CA LEU A 324 5.27 13.84 6.52
C LEU A 324 6.27 14.52 5.57
N GLN A 325 7.10 13.76 4.85
CA GLN A 325 8.01 14.31 3.86
C GLN A 325 7.27 15.03 2.73
N THR A 326 7.97 15.95 2.08
CA THR A 326 7.45 16.74 0.96
C THR A 326 8.53 16.81 -0.11
N PHE A 327 8.35 16.03 -1.17
CA PHE A 327 9.29 15.96 -2.29
C PHE A 327 8.85 16.82 -3.47
N THR A 328 9.81 17.51 -4.09
CA THR A 328 9.58 18.40 -5.22
C THR A 328 8.87 17.70 -6.38
N GLY A 329 9.29 16.49 -6.74
CA GLY A 329 8.68 15.71 -7.82
C GLY A 329 7.19 15.45 -7.56
N ASN A 330 6.86 14.95 -6.38
CA ASN A 330 5.48 14.62 -6.02
C ASN A 330 4.57 15.85 -6.03
N LEU A 331 5.08 17.01 -5.58
CA LEU A 331 4.33 18.27 -5.68
C LEU A 331 4.17 18.74 -7.13
N ALA A 332 5.16 18.54 -7.99
CA ALA A 332 5.10 18.91 -9.39
C ALA A 332 4.09 18.03 -10.16
N TRP A 333 4.11 16.71 -9.94
CA TRP A 333 3.12 15.79 -10.49
C TRP A 333 1.71 16.09 -9.98
N ALA A 334 1.53 16.38 -8.69
CA ALA A 334 0.24 16.82 -8.14
C ALA A 334 -0.22 18.17 -8.74
N THR A 335 0.71 19.07 -9.05
CA THR A 335 0.40 20.32 -9.77
C THR A 335 -0.15 20.02 -11.16
N LEU A 336 0.47 19.10 -11.92
CA LEU A 336 -0.03 18.66 -13.24
C LEU A 336 -1.40 18.00 -13.14
N ALA A 337 -1.62 17.16 -12.14
CA ALA A 337 -2.91 16.51 -11.88
C ALA A 337 -4.02 17.53 -11.60
N LEU A 338 -3.78 18.49 -10.70
CA LEU A 338 -4.74 19.56 -10.38
C LEU A 338 -5.02 20.47 -11.59
N LEU A 339 -4.00 20.78 -12.41
CA LEU A 339 -4.21 21.51 -13.66
C LEU A 339 -5.07 20.71 -14.65
N ARG A 340 -4.86 19.39 -14.75
CA ARG A 340 -5.71 18.53 -15.59
C ARG A 340 -7.15 18.50 -15.07
N CYS A 341 -7.37 18.42 -13.76
CA CYS A 341 -8.70 18.53 -13.16
C CYS A 341 -9.36 19.89 -13.49
N ALA A 342 -8.63 20.99 -13.38
CA ALA A 342 -9.11 22.32 -13.75
C ALA A 342 -9.48 22.42 -15.24
N GLU A 343 -8.72 21.78 -16.12
CA GLU A 343 -9.01 21.74 -17.57
C GLU A 343 -10.29 20.98 -17.89
N VAL A 344 -10.54 19.83 -17.24
CA VAL A 344 -11.69 18.98 -17.57
C VAL A 344 -12.98 19.43 -16.89
N SER A 345 -12.92 20.10 -15.72
CA SER A 345 -14.11 20.58 -15.03
C SER A 345 -14.38 22.07 -15.22
N GLY A 346 -13.36 22.88 -15.49
CA GLY A 346 -13.44 24.34 -15.49
C GLY A 346 -13.42 24.97 -14.09
N ASP A 347 -13.22 24.16 -13.03
CA ASP A 347 -13.33 24.64 -11.65
C ASP A 347 -12.05 25.34 -11.17
N VAL A 348 -12.24 26.55 -10.67
CA VAL A 348 -11.18 27.42 -10.14
C VAL A 348 -10.41 26.81 -8.95
N PRO A 349 -11.02 26.11 -7.97
CA PRO A 349 -10.31 25.54 -6.83
C PRO A 349 -9.13 24.63 -7.19
N TYR A 350 -9.24 23.84 -8.27
CA TYR A 350 -8.12 22.98 -8.70
C TYR A 350 -6.94 23.80 -9.21
N ARG A 351 -7.19 24.82 -10.04
CA ARG A 351 -6.14 25.74 -10.50
C ARG A 351 -5.50 26.48 -9.32
N ASP A 352 -6.29 26.93 -8.36
CA ASP A 352 -5.77 27.63 -7.18
C ASP A 352 -4.96 26.70 -6.27
N GLY A 353 -5.36 25.42 -6.15
CA GLY A 353 -4.58 24.38 -5.49
C GLY A 353 -3.23 24.12 -6.16
N ALA A 354 -3.21 24.05 -7.48
CA ALA A 354 -1.98 23.95 -8.28
C ALA A 354 -1.06 25.17 -8.03
N VAL A 355 -1.61 26.39 -8.00
CA VAL A 355 -0.85 27.61 -7.68
C VAL A 355 -0.22 27.53 -6.28
N ARG A 356 -0.91 26.98 -5.28
CA ARG A 356 -0.37 26.83 -3.92
C ARG A 356 0.82 25.86 -3.86
N LEU A 357 0.73 24.70 -4.54
CA LEU A 357 1.85 23.75 -4.65
C LEU A 357 3.05 24.39 -5.35
N ALA A 358 2.79 25.00 -6.50
CA ALA A 358 3.77 25.69 -7.32
C ALA A 358 4.51 26.80 -6.57
N ARG A 359 3.77 27.57 -5.74
CA ARG A 359 4.35 28.59 -4.86
C ARG A 359 5.25 27.98 -3.78
N TYR A 360 4.80 26.91 -3.13
CA TYR A 360 5.62 26.21 -2.13
C TYR A 360 6.94 25.73 -2.74
N ILE A 361 6.91 25.12 -3.93
CA ILE A 361 8.13 24.71 -4.66
C ILE A 361 9.05 25.91 -4.91
N ALA A 362 8.50 27.03 -5.41
CA ALA A 362 9.27 28.23 -5.75
C ALA A 362 9.92 28.89 -4.53
N GLU A 363 9.21 28.93 -3.41
CA GLU A 363 9.63 29.64 -2.20
C GLU A 363 10.53 28.80 -1.30
N ARG A 364 10.31 27.49 -1.22
CA ARG A 364 10.98 26.60 -0.26
C ARG A 364 12.02 25.68 -0.89
N LEU A 365 11.77 25.23 -2.12
CA LEU A 365 12.53 24.16 -2.74
C LEU A 365 13.45 24.65 -3.86
N ARG A 366 13.32 25.91 -4.30
CA ARG A 366 14.25 26.52 -5.25
C ARG A 366 15.68 26.42 -4.72
N SER A 367 16.59 25.89 -5.55
CA SER A 367 18.01 25.85 -5.20
C SER A 367 18.64 27.24 -5.33
N GLY A 368 19.74 27.49 -4.61
CA GLY A 368 20.55 28.71 -4.75
C GLY A 368 21.63 28.61 -5.83
N GLU A 369 21.63 27.55 -6.62
CA GLU A 369 22.71 27.17 -7.53
C GLU A 369 22.61 27.90 -8.87
N ILE A 370 23.76 28.24 -9.47
CA ILE A 370 23.80 28.99 -10.73
C ILE A 370 23.23 28.20 -11.92
N THR A 371 23.36 26.87 -11.89
CA THR A 371 22.79 25.98 -12.91
C THR A 371 21.27 25.82 -12.77
N GLY A 372 20.69 26.36 -11.71
CA GLY A 372 19.26 26.38 -11.48
C GLY A 372 18.69 25.12 -10.84
N GLY A 373 17.40 24.91 -11.02
CA GLY A 373 16.68 23.74 -10.52
C GLY A 373 16.25 23.81 -9.04
N PHE A 374 15.58 22.75 -8.62
CA PHE A 374 14.89 22.64 -7.35
C PHE A 374 15.42 21.45 -6.57
N LYS A 375 15.65 21.68 -5.27
CA LYS A 375 16.09 20.70 -4.28
C LYS A 375 15.09 19.55 -4.18
N LEU A 376 15.52 18.39 -3.72
CA LEU A 376 14.69 17.20 -3.59
C LEU A 376 13.60 17.41 -2.55
N ALA A 377 13.97 17.99 -1.40
CA ALA A 377 13.08 18.38 -0.30
C ALA A 377 13.68 19.57 0.48
N GLU A 378 12.97 20.13 1.46
CA GLU A 378 13.52 21.22 2.30
C GLU A 378 14.81 20.80 3.03
N THR A 379 14.89 19.53 3.44
CA THR A 379 16.02 18.95 4.19
C THR A 379 17.08 18.28 3.29
N ARG A 380 16.88 18.25 1.97
CA ARG A 380 17.70 17.49 1.03
C ARG A 380 18.12 18.39 -0.14
N SER A 381 19.41 18.74 -0.20
CA SER A 381 19.98 19.68 -1.17
C SER A 381 20.18 19.10 -2.56
N GLU A 382 20.13 17.78 -2.70
CA GLU A 382 20.17 17.07 -3.97
C GLU A 382 19.12 17.64 -4.92
N ARG A 383 19.42 17.64 -6.21
CA ARG A 383 18.47 17.99 -7.26
C ARG A 383 18.33 16.78 -8.18
N SER A 384 17.12 16.24 -8.30
CA SER A 384 16.80 15.13 -9.22
C SER A 384 16.45 15.69 -10.60
N THR A 385 16.99 15.08 -11.66
CA THR A 385 16.62 15.40 -13.04
C THR A 385 15.15 15.13 -13.29
N GLU A 386 14.61 14.01 -12.80
CA GLU A 386 13.20 13.63 -12.90
C GLU A 386 12.28 14.69 -12.26
N ASN A 387 12.57 15.08 -11.02
CA ASN A 387 11.79 16.10 -10.31
C ASN A 387 11.80 17.43 -11.05
N ASN A 388 12.94 17.81 -11.64
CA ASN A 388 13.05 19.06 -12.36
C ASN A 388 12.41 19.01 -13.76
N LEU A 389 12.33 17.84 -14.41
CA LEU A 389 11.51 17.62 -15.60
C LEU A 389 10.02 17.80 -15.29
N ALA A 390 9.55 17.24 -14.18
CA ALA A 390 8.17 17.43 -13.72
C ALA A 390 7.88 18.90 -13.38
N VAL A 391 8.79 19.58 -12.68
CA VAL A 391 8.67 21.02 -12.35
C VAL A 391 8.64 21.88 -13.62
N LEU A 392 9.50 21.59 -14.59
CA LEU A 392 9.51 22.26 -15.88
C LEU A 392 8.14 22.17 -16.56
N ALA A 393 7.55 20.98 -16.66
CA ALA A 393 6.22 20.81 -17.22
C ALA A 393 5.14 21.51 -16.40
N ALA A 394 5.15 21.34 -15.07
CA ALA A 394 4.17 21.91 -14.16
C ALA A 394 4.12 23.44 -14.26
N TYR A 395 5.28 24.11 -14.23
CA TYR A 395 5.34 25.56 -14.34
C TYR A 395 5.01 26.08 -15.74
N SER A 396 5.41 25.37 -16.81
CA SER A 396 5.00 25.74 -18.18
C SER A 396 3.48 25.68 -18.36
N ARG A 397 2.82 24.61 -17.87
CA ARG A 397 1.36 24.50 -17.92
C ARG A 397 0.68 25.51 -16.99
N LEU A 398 1.26 25.81 -15.84
CA LEU A 398 0.72 26.83 -14.94
C LEU A 398 0.79 28.24 -15.53
N ALA A 399 1.86 28.58 -16.25
CA ALA A 399 1.98 29.83 -16.98
C ALA A 399 0.85 29.97 -18.01
N GLN A 400 0.55 28.91 -18.75
CA GLN A 400 -0.57 28.87 -19.69
C GLN A 400 -1.92 29.02 -18.99
N ALA A 401 -2.15 28.28 -17.90
CA ALA A 401 -3.42 28.25 -17.19
C ALA A 401 -3.73 29.55 -16.43
N THR A 402 -2.72 30.34 -16.07
CA THR A 402 -2.87 31.57 -15.26
C THR A 402 -2.57 32.85 -16.02
N GLY A 403 -1.83 32.78 -17.14
CA GLY A 403 -1.30 33.95 -17.85
C GLY A 403 -0.17 34.67 -17.12
N ASP A 404 0.36 34.11 -16.03
CA ASP A 404 1.36 34.76 -15.19
C ASP A 404 2.79 34.34 -15.61
N SER A 405 3.54 35.30 -16.13
CA SER A 405 4.88 35.08 -16.67
C SER A 405 5.91 34.64 -15.63
N ARG A 406 5.66 34.85 -14.33
CA ARG A 406 6.56 34.39 -13.27
C ARG A 406 6.77 32.88 -13.34
N TRP A 407 5.75 32.13 -13.78
CA TRP A 407 5.84 30.68 -13.90
C TRP A 407 6.75 30.26 -15.06
N ASN A 408 6.79 31.02 -16.16
CA ASN A 408 7.76 30.79 -17.24
C ASN A 408 9.20 30.98 -16.72
N GLU A 409 9.45 31.97 -15.87
CA GLU A 409 10.77 32.15 -15.25
C GLU A 409 11.18 30.95 -14.39
N GLN A 410 10.24 30.39 -13.62
CA GLN A 410 10.50 29.18 -12.83
C GLN A 410 10.70 27.94 -13.71
N ALA A 411 9.92 27.80 -14.79
CA ALA A 411 10.09 26.74 -15.77
C ALA A 411 11.47 26.82 -16.44
N HIS A 412 11.91 28.01 -16.87
CA HIS A 412 13.25 28.23 -17.42
C HIS A 412 14.35 27.89 -16.40
N TYR A 413 14.13 28.17 -15.12
CA TYR A 413 15.08 27.81 -14.06
C TYR A 413 15.21 26.30 -13.86
N ALA A 414 14.10 25.55 -13.94
CA ALA A 414 14.14 24.08 -13.94
C ALA A 414 14.83 23.53 -15.19
N ARG A 415 14.52 24.10 -16.37
CA ARG A 415 15.15 23.72 -17.64
C ARG A 415 16.66 23.91 -17.63
N GLY A 416 17.17 25.01 -17.07
CA GLY A 416 18.61 25.24 -16.95
C GLY A 416 19.34 24.11 -16.22
N PHE A 417 18.71 23.56 -15.17
CA PHE A 417 19.27 22.42 -14.45
C PHE A 417 19.16 21.13 -15.27
N VAL A 418 17.99 20.82 -15.84
CA VAL A 418 17.80 19.64 -16.70
C VAL A 418 18.79 19.63 -17.86
N ASP A 419 19.01 20.77 -18.50
CA ASP A 419 19.97 20.88 -19.60
C ASP A 419 21.41 20.68 -19.13
N SER A 420 21.71 21.01 -17.86
CA SER A 420 23.03 20.77 -17.25
C SER A 420 23.29 19.31 -16.91
N THR A 421 22.26 18.46 -16.82
CA THR A 421 22.42 17.02 -16.56
C THR A 421 22.56 16.20 -17.83
N TRP A 422 22.52 16.84 -19.01
CA TRP A 422 22.71 16.18 -20.30
C TRP A 422 24.19 15.82 -20.53
N SER A 423 24.48 14.52 -20.55
CA SER A 423 25.80 13.98 -20.85
C SER A 423 25.95 13.70 -22.34
N SER A 424 27.00 14.25 -22.97
CA SER A 424 27.26 14.10 -24.41
C SER A 424 28.76 14.16 -24.71
N ASP A 425 29.52 13.24 -24.13
CA ASP A 425 30.98 13.13 -24.33
C ASP A 425 31.36 12.52 -25.70
N GLY A 426 30.40 11.94 -26.42
CA GLY A 426 30.57 11.32 -27.72
C GLY A 426 31.10 9.88 -27.69
N SER A 427 31.29 9.28 -26.51
CA SER A 427 31.74 7.90 -26.34
C SER A 427 30.58 6.88 -26.36
N VAL A 428 29.42 7.32 -25.87
CA VAL A 428 28.14 6.59 -25.83
C VAL A 428 27.02 7.48 -26.37
N PRO A 429 25.83 6.94 -26.69
CA PRO A 429 24.67 7.78 -26.96
C PRO A 429 24.46 8.80 -25.83
N ALA A 430 24.16 10.04 -26.21
CA ALA A 430 23.91 11.09 -25.23
C ALA A 430 22.67 10.76 -24.39
N HIS A 431 22.75 11.01 -23.09
CA HIS A 431 21.75 10.60 -22.08
C HIS A 431 21.69 11.62 -20.93
N PHE A 432 20.69 11.49 -20.08
CA PHE A 432 20.57 12.28 -18.86
C PHE A 432 21.24 11.59 -17.67
N LEU A 433 21.97 12.37 -16.89
CA LEU A 433 22.37 11.98 -15.55
C LEU A 433 21.19 12.10 -14.59
N ILE A 434 21.16 11.27 -13.54
CA ILE A 434 20.05 11.21 -12.56
C ILE A 434 19.84 12.53 -11.80
N GLY A 435 20.88 13.35 -11.67
CA GLY A 435 20.79 14.63 -10.99
C GLY A 435 22.10 15.00 -10.31
N THR A 436 22.03 15.42 -9.05
CA THR A 436 23.19 15.78 -8.24
C THR A 436 23.24 15.01 -6.94
N LYS A 437 24.45 14.76 -6.43
CA LYS A 437 24.66 14.26 -5.07
C LYS A 437 24.40 15.38 -4.05
N ALA A 438 24.38 15.05 -2.76
CA ALA A 438 24.20 16.04 -1.69
C ALA A 438 25.31 17.11 -1.68
N THR A 439 26.50 16.78 -2.19
CA THR A 439 27.63 17.71 -2.38
C THR A 439 27.41 18.72 -3.49
N GLY A 440 26.38 18.55 -4.33
CA GLY A 440 26.03 19.43 -5.44
C GLY A 440 26.65 19.04 -6.79
N GLU A 441 27.59 18.09 -6.81
CA GLU A 441 28.16 17.55 -8.05
C GLU A 441 27.14 16.71 -8.83
N LEU A 442 27.25 16.71 -10.17
CA LEU A 442 26.43 15.85 -11.01
C LEU A 442 26.69 14.38 -10.66
N ASN A 443 25.63 13.60 -10.54
CA ASN A 443 25.72 12.18 -10.22
C ASN A 443 25.77 11.36 -11.51
N ALA A 444 26.94 10.85 -11.83
CA ALA A 444 27.16 9.92 -12.94
C ALA A 444 27.41 8.47 -12.45
N ASP A 445 27.27 8.21 -11.15
CA ASP A 445 27.53 6.89 -10.55
C ASP A 445 26.37 5.92 -10.85
N LEU A 446 25.21 6.44 -11.25
CA LEU A 446 23.99 5.68 -11.53
C LEU A 446 23.26 6.32 -12.72
N VAL A 447 22.93 5.50 -13.72
CA VAL A 447 22.05 5.89 -14.83
C VAL A 447 20.75 5.12 -14.70
N ILE A 448 19.63 5.85 -14.79
CA ILE A 448 18.29 5.29 -14.60
C ILE A 448 17.38 5.59 -15.80
N ALA A 449 16.38 4.73 -16.02
CA ALA A 449 15.56 4.71 -17.23
C ALA A 449 14.55 5.85 -17.33
N ASP A 450 13.99 6.28 -16.19
CA ASP A 450 12.95 7.30 -16.10
C ASP A 450 13.35 8.62 -16.78
N VAL A 451 14.51 9.20 -16.44
CA VAL A 451 14.96 10.50 -16.93
C VAL A 451 15.26 10.46 -18.43
N GLN A 452 15.54 9.28 -18.98
CA GLN A 452 15.74 9.12 -20.42
C GLN A 452 14.42 9.27 -21.17
N ALA A 453 13.37 8.57 -20.70
CA ALA A 453 12.04 8.66 -21.28
C ALA A 453 11.40 10.03 -21.02
N LEU A 454 11.38 10.48 -19.76
CA LEU A 454 10.76 11.75 -19.34
C LEU A 454 11.46 12.95 -19.97
N GLY A 455 12.79 12.90 -20.14
CA GLY A 455 13.55 13.93 -20.84
C GLY A 455 13.10 14.12 -22.29
N VAL A 456 12.85 13.01 -22.99
CA VAL A 456 12.28 13.04 -24.35
C VAL A 456 10.83 13.51 -24.35
N LEU A 457 10.02 13.07 -23.39
CA LEU A 457 8.64 13.53 -23.28
C LEU A 457 8.54 15.04 -23.00
N ALA A 458 9.47 15.61 -22.23
CA ALA A 458 9.48 17.04 -21.91
C ALA A 458 10.14 17.91 -22.99
N GLN A 459 11.16 17.41 -23.68
CA GLN A 459 12.03 18.21 -24.56
C GLN A 459 12.06 17.74 -26.03
N GLY A 460 11.32 16.69 -26.37
CA GLY A 460 11.11 16.20 -27.73
C GLY A 460 12.35 15.59 -28.39
N SER A 461 12.38 15.67 -29.73
CA SER A 461 13.40 15.01 -30.56
C SER A 461 14.83 15.49 -30.31
N ALA A 462 15.03 16.67 -29.71
CA ALA A 462 16.34 17.17 -29.31
C ALA A 462 17.05 16.23 -28.30
N ARG A 463 16.29 15.39 -27.60
CA ARG A 463 16.80 14.43 -26.61
C ARG A 463 16.64 12.97 -27.03
N ALA A 464 16.28 12.69 -28.29
CA ALA A 464 15.96 11.34 -28.76
C ALA A 464 17.08 10.30 -28.52
N SER A 465 18.34 10.73 -28.48
CA SER A 465 19.50 9.87 -28.18
C SER A 465 19.39 9.19 -26.80
N ALA A 466 18.64 9.77 -25.85
CA ALA A 466 18.44 9.18 -24.53
C ALA A 466 17.70 7.84 -24.62
N LEU A 467 16.75 7.70 -25.55
CA LEU A 467 16.07 6.42 -25.76
C LEU A 467 17.03 5.38 -26.33
N THR A 468 17.91 5.78 -27.24
CA THR A 468 18.95 4.87 -27.77
C THR A 468 19.92 4.43 -26.67
N TYR A 469 20.26 5.31 -25.72
CA TYR A 469 21.03 4.91 -24.54
C TYR A 469 20.28 3.84 -23.73
N ALA A 470 19.02 4.10 -23.39
CA ALA A 470 18.19 3.17 -22.63
C ALA A 470 18.00 1.82 -23.35
N GLU A 471 17.82 1.80 -24.67
CA GLU A 471 17.77 0.56 -25.48
C GLU A 471 19.04 -0.27 -25.37
N THR A 472 20.19 0.39 -25.24
CA THR A 472 21.50 -0.26 -25.27
C THR A 472 21.93 -0.75 -23.89
N HIS A 473 21.58 -0.01 -22.83
CA HIS A 473 22.13 -0.23 -21.49
C HIS A 473 21.09 -0.64 -20.46
N LEU A 474 19.81 -0.34 -20.67
CA LEU A 474 18.74 -0.53 -19.68
C LEU A 474 17.67 -1.51 -20.16
N ARG A 475 17.86 -2.18 -21.30
CA ARG A 475 16.89 -3.14 -21.81
C ARG A 475 17.01 -4.45 -21.04
N ALA A 476 15.91 -4.92 -20.47
CA ALA A 476 15.81 -6.19 -19.75
C ALA A 476 14.97 -7.21 -20.54
N ASP A 477 15.53 -8.39 -20.81
CA ASP A 477 14.91 -9.45 -21.61
C ASP A 477 15.48 -10.84 -21.22
N PRO A 478 14.67 -11.80 -20.75
CA PRO A 478 13.21 -11.78 -20.72
C PRO A 478 12.62 -11.17 -19.44
N CYS A 479 11.41 -10.62 -19.56
CA CYS A 479 10.57 -10.35 -18.40
C CYS A 479 10.07 -11.68 -17.82
N ARG A 480 10.56 -12.03 -16.62
CA ARG A 480 10.35 -13.36 -16.03
C ARG A 480 8.86 -13.64 -15.82
N GLY A 481 8.45 -14.86 -16.16
CA GLY A 481 7.05 -15.29 -16.06
C GLY A 481 6.12 -14.79 -17.17
N CYS A 482 6.62 -14.03 -18.16
CA CYS A 482 5.83 -13.50 -19.27
C CYS A 482 6.42 -13.96 -20.62
N GLU A 483 5.71 -14.78 -21.40
CA GLU A 483 6.29 -15.42 -22.58
C GLU A 483 6.59 -14.38 -23.68
N GLY A 484 7.88 -14.24 -24.03
CA GLY A 484 8.33 -13.34 -25.10
C GLY A 484 8.20 -11.84 -24.77
N ALA A 485 7.92 -11.50 -23.51
CA ALA A 485 7.91 -10.12 -23.05
C ALA A 485 9.32 -9.65 -22.66
N PHE A 486 9.60 -8.38 -22.92
CA PHE A 486 10.78 -7.66 -22.48
C PHE A 486 10.34 -6.33 -21.86
N GLY A 487 11.28 -5.61 -21.26
CA GLY A 487 11.05 -4.27 -20.78
C GLY A 487 12.36 -3.50 -20.64
N PHE A 488 12.33 -2.52 -19.75
CA PHE A 488 13.49 -1.76 -19.35
C PHE A 488 13.67 -1.91 -17.84
N ASP A 489 14.91 -2.12 -17.41
CA ASP A 489 15.32 -2.07 -16.02
C ASP A 489 15.19 -0.62 -15.50
N PHE A 490 15.10 -0.44 -14.19
CA PHE A 490 15.19 0.86 -13.55
C PHE A 490 16.60 1.46 -13.73
N ASN A 491 17.66 0.65 -13.59
CA ASN A 491 19.04 1.16 -13.57
C ASN A 491 20.04 0.28 -14.37
N GLU A 492 21.27 0.76 -14.54
CA GLU A 492 22.35 0.07 -15.29
C GLU A 492 23.16 -0.92 -14.43
N ASP A 493 22.57 -1.52 -13.41
CA ASP A 493 23.30 -2.50 -12.62
C ASP A 493 23.58 -3.79 -13.41
N SER A 494 24.51 -4.57 -12.89
CA SER A 494 24.94 -5.82 -13.52
C SER A 494 24.07 -7.02 -13.15
N GLU A 495 23.03 -6.84 -12.32
CA GLU A 495 22.31 -7.96 -11.70
C GLU A 495 21.07 -8.44 -12.49
N ASP A 496 20.64 -7.71 -13.54
CA ASP A 496 19.50 -8.05 -14.42
C ASP A 496 18.33 -8.63 -13.60
N ASP A 497 17.91 -7.81 -12.64
CA ASP A 497 16.96 -8.21 -11.62
C ASP A 497 15.51 -8.11 -12.12
N GLY A 498 15.24 -7.39 -13.21
CA GLY A 498 14.01 -7.53 -13.96
C GLY A 498 13.61 -6.33 -14.80
N CYS A 499 12.35 -6.37 -15.26
CA CYS A 499 11.78 -5.27 -16.01
C CYS A 499 10.94 -4.39 -15.09
N TRP A 500 11.25 -3.09 -15.06
CA TRP A 500 10.47 -2.07 -14.38
C TRP A 500 9.35 -1.56 -15.29
N MET A 501 8.10 -1.86 -14.94
CA MET A 501 6.95 -1.65 -15.84
C MET A 501 6.60 -0.18 -16.04
N GLU A 502 6.86 0.65 -15.05
CA GLU A 502 6.56 2.07 -15.12
C GLU A 502 7.46 2.77 -16.15
N GLY A 503 8.78 2.60 -16.04
CA GLY A 503 9.73 3.08 -17.04
C GLY A 503 9.51 2.45 -18.41
N THR A 504 9.14 1.16 -18.46
CA THR A 504 8.79 0.50 -19.73
C THR A 504 7.60 1.18 -20.42
N ALA A 505 6.56 1.56 -19.67
CA ALA A 505 5.42 2.31 -20.19
C ALA A 505 5.79 3.76 -20.60
N MET A 506 6.67 4.42 -19.83
CA MET A 506 7.21 5.74 -20.21
C MET A 506 7.99 5.67 -21.53
N MET A 507 8.82 4.63 -21.74
CA MET A 507 9.56 4.39 -22.98
C MET A 507 8.61 4.20 -24.17
N ALA A 508 7.54 3.43 -24.01
CA ALA A 508 6.53 3.25 -25.06
C ALA A 508 5.89 4.59 -25.47
N LEU A 509 5.52 5.43 -24.51
CA LEU A 509 4.98 6.76 -24.78
C LEU A 509 6.03 7.66 -25.45
N ALA A 510 7.29 7.62 -25.01
CA ALA A 510 8.37 8.40 -25.58
C ALA A 510 8.63 8.02 -27.05
N TYR A 511 8.69 6.73 -27.38
CA TYR A 511 8.77 6.27 -28.78
C TYR A 511 7.62 6.79 -29.63
N ARG A 512 6.40 6.67 -29.11
CA ARG A 512 5.20 7.14 -29.80
C ARG A 512 5.22 8.66 -30.01
N SER A 513 5.70 9.43 -29.03
CA SER A 513 5.83 10.90 -29.14
C SER A 513 6.82 11.33 -30.22
N LEU A 514 7.80 10.48 -30.55
CA LEU A 514 8.75 10.70 -31.65
C LEU A 514 8.27 10.11 -32.99
N GLY A 515 7.06 9.53 -33.04
CA GLY A 515 6.53 8.87 -34.24
C GLY A 515 7.15 7.49 -34.51
N ASN A 516 7.83 6.89 -33.54
CA ASN A 516 8.47 5.58 -33.66
C ASN A 516 7.48 4.45 -33.31
N GLU A 517 6.44 4.33 -34.13
CA GLU A 517 5.30 3.42 -33.89
C GLU A 517 5.72 1.95 -33.84
N GLU A 518 6.75 1.54 -34.57
CA GLU A 518 7.26 0.17 -34.56
C GLU A 518 7.79 -0.21 -33.17
N ARG A 519 8.65 0.64 -32.59
CA ARG A 519 9.20 0.43 -31.24
C ARG A 519 8.11 0.52 -30.18
N ALA A 520 7.23 1.53 -30.28
CA ALA A 520 6.11 1.67 -29.36
C ALA A 520 5.21 0.41 -29.38
N THR A 521 4.89 -0.10 -30.56
CA THR A 521 4.08 -1.32 -30.73
C THR A 521 4.76 -2.56 -30.14
N ALA A 522 6.08 -2.70 -30.29
CA ALA A 522 6.83 -3.80 -29.68
C ALA A 522 6.70 -3.77 -28.15
N VAL A 523 6.93 -2.61 -27.53
CA VAL A 523 6.80 -2.45 -26.08
C VAL A 523 5.35 -2.64 -25.62
N PHE A 524 4.35 -2.16 -26.37
CA PHE A 524 2.94 -2.40 -26.04
C PHE A 524 2.56 -3.88 -26.01
N ARG A 525 3.11 -4.69 -26.93
CA ARG A 525 2.88 -6.15 -26.89
C ARG A 525 3.48 -6.78 -25.64
N SER A 526 4.67 -6.35 -25.23
CA SER A 526 5.28 -6.84 -23.99
C SER A 526 4.49 -6.41 -22.75
N LEU A 527 4.08 -5.15 -22.65
CA LEU A 527 3.22 -4.66 -21.57
C LEU A 527 1.85 -5.37 -21.54
N GLU A 528 1.28 -5.71 -22.70
CA GLU A 528 0.06 -6.52 -22.77
C GLU A 528 0.27 -7.95 -22.26
N SER A 529 1.40 -8.60 -22.59
CA SER A 529 1.73 -9.92 -22.02
C SER A 529 1.90 -9.82 -20.51
N VAL A 530 2.65 -8.84 -20.00
CA VAL A 530 2.81 -8.62 -18.55
C VAL A 530 1.45 -8.39 -17.88
N GLN A 531 0.60 -7.51 -18.42
CA GLN A 531 -0.73 -7.25 -17.89
C GLN A 531 -1.55 -8.54 -17.72
N ARG A 532 -1.37 -9.51 -18.61
CA ARG A 532 -2.15 -10.76 -18.63
C ARG A 532 -1.52 -11.92 -17.87
N GLU A 533 -0.20 -12.00 -17.86
CA GLU A 533 0.54 -13.24 -17.56
C GLU A 533 1.55 -13.08 -16.43
N ALA A 534 1.92 -11.86 -16.05
CA ALA A 534 2.89 -11.65 -14.98
C ALA A 534 2.44 -12.33 -13.68
N PRO A 535 3.39 -12.83 -12.87
CA PRO A 535 3.06 -13.29 -11.53
C PRO A 535 2.27 -12.22 -10.76
N ASN A 536 1.32 -12.66 -9.94
CA ASN A 536 0.44 -11.82 -9.11
C ASN A 536 -0.37 -10.73 -9.87
N THR A 537 -0.50 -10.84 -11.19
CA THR A 537 -1.41 -9.98 -11.96
C THR A 537 -2.88 -10.34 -11.71
N ASP A 538 -3.77 -9.36 -11.83
CA ASP A 538 -5.23 -9.54 -11.89
C ASP A 538 -5.73 -9.67 -13.34
N GLY A 539 -4.83 -9.61 -14.32
CA GLY A 539 -5.14 -9.56 -15.75
C GLY A 539 -5.52 -8.15 -16.23
N LEU A 540 -5.54 -7.15 -15.35
CA LEU A 540 -6.11 -5.82 -15.57
C LEU A 540 -5.06 -4.72 -15.48
N GLY A 541 -4.37 -4.64 -14.35
CA GLY A 541 -3.32 -3.68 -14.07
C GLY A 541 -1.95 -4.18 -14.52
N LEU A 542 -0.94 -3.38 -14.26
CA LEU A 542 0.46 -3.79 -14.34
C LEU A 542 1.03 -3.92 -12.92
N VAL A 543 1.86 -4.94 -12.76
CA VAL A 543 2.75 -5.08 -11.60
C VAL A 543 3.91 -4.07 -11.71
N ALA A 544 4.54 -3.71 -10.59
CA ALA A 544 5.70 -2.81 -10.60
C ALA A 544 6.90 -3.42 -11.34
N THR A 545 7.16 -4.70 -11.09
CA THR A 545 8.16 -5.52 -11.78
C THR A 545 7.63 -6.94 -12.00
N CYS A 546 8.13 -7.64 -13.02
CA CYS A 546 7.80 -9.06 -13.27
C CYS A 546 8.68 -10.05 -12.50
N SER A 547 9.71 -9.57 -11.81
CA SER A 547 10.55 -10.36 -10.90
C SER A 547 10.09 -10.20 -9.46
N ASP A 548 10.46 -11.13 -8.57
CA ASP A 548 10.09 -11.08 -7.15
C ASP A 548 10.45 -9.73 -6.51
N HIS A 549 11.62 -9.19 -6.85
CA HIS A 549 12.06 -7.84 -6.55
C HIS A 549 12.87 -7.26 -7.72
N LEU A 550 13.05 -5.94 -7.70
CA LEU A 550 13.91 -5.16 -8.59
C LEU A 550 14.53 -4.02 -7.77
N ASP A 551 15.83 -3.86 -7.89
CA ASP A 551 16.64 -2.85 -7.25
C ASP A 551 16.67 -1.58 -8.08
N THR A 552 16.63 -0.44 -7.38
CA THR A 552 16.68 0.86 -8.05
C THR A 552 18.08 1.45 -8.11
N GLY A 553 19.05 0.84 -7.44
CA GLY A 553 20.35 1.45 -7.13
C GLY A 553 20.27 2.67 -6.20
N LEU A 554 19.08 3.04 -5.74
CA LEU A 554 18.84 4.15 -4.83
C LEU A 554 18.72 3.67 -3.38
N PHE A 555 19.11 4.53 -2.46
CA PHE A 555 19.10 4.25 -1.03
C PHE A 555 18.39 5.37 -0.26
N GLU A 556 17.56 4.99 0.70
CA GLU A 556 16.98 5.89 1.70
C GLU A 556 17.36 5.34 3.09
N ASN A 557 17.93 6.17 3.96
CA ASN A 557 18.42 5.74 5.29
C ASN A 557 19.37 4.52 5.28
N ASN A 558 20.19 4.39 4.24
CA ASN A 558 21.07 3.24 3.97
C ASN A 558 20.35 1.92 3.63
N GLU A 559 19.04 1.96 3.39
CA GLU A 559 18.26 0.83 2.88
C GLU A 559 18.04 1.00 1.39
N GLN A 560 18.25 -0.08 0.63
CA GLN A 560 18.04 -0.08 -0.81
C GLN A 560 16.55 0.03 -1.12
N ILE A 561 16.20 0.94 -2.02
CA ILE A 561 14.83 1.07 -2.49
C ILE A 561 14.60 -0.01 -3.55
N GLN A 562 13.55 -0.81 -3.33
CA GLN A 562 13.18 -1.93 -4.19
C GLN A 562 11.74 -1.80 -4.67
N TYR A 563 11.49 -2.32 -5.86
CA TYR A 563 10.16 -2.66 -6.34
C TYR A 563 9.92 -4.16 -6.19
N TYR A 564 8.67 -4.56 -5.99
CA TYR A 564 8.27 -5.94 -5.87
C TYR A 564 7.21 -6.29 -6.91
N ASN A 565 7.00 -7.58 -7.15
CA ASN A 565 5.93 -8.07 -8.01
C ASN A 565 4.53 -7.84 -7.39
N ALA A 566 4.13 -6.58 -7.28
CA ALA A 566 2.84 -6.13 -6.76
C ALA A 566 2.12 -5.31 -7.84
N LEU A 567 0.81 -5.54 -8.01
CA LEU A 567 -0.03 -4.65 -8.82
C LEU A 567 0.06 -3.22 -8.30
N GLN A 568 0.32 -2.28 -9.19
CA GLN A 568 0.56 -0.89 -8.81
C GLN A 568 -0.17 0.11 -9.72
N VAL A 569 -0.61 1.22 -9.12
CA VAL A 569 -1.31 2.32 -9.78
C VAL A 569 -0.41 3.04 -10.79
N ALA A 570 0.81 3.43 -10.41
CA ALA A 570 1.71 4.20 -11.30
C ALA A 570 2.03 3.52 -12.65
N PRO A 571 2.52 2.26 -12.73
CA PRO A 571 2.79 1.61 -14.02
C PRO A 571 1.52 1.45 -14.84
N THR A 572 0.39 1.12 -14.19
CA THR A 572 -0.91 1.02 -14.87
C THR A 572 -1.34 2.36 -15.48
N ALA A 573 -1.17 3.46 -14.74
CA ALA A 573 -1.51 4.82 -15.20
C ALA A 573 -0.62 5.26 -16.37
N TRP A 574 0.69 5.03 -16.30
CA TRP A 574 1.61 5.30 -17.42
C TRP A 574 1.26 4.48 -18.66
N TYR A 575 0.84 3.23 -18.50
CA TYR A 575 0.40 2.42 -19.63
C TYR A 575 -0.88 2.98 -20.28
N VAL A 576 -1.85 3.47 -19.50
CA VAL A 576 -3.03 4.18 -20.02
C VAL A 576 -2.62 5.43 -20.81
N LEU A 577 -1.71 6.25 -20.29
CA LEU A 577 -1.19 7.44 -20.97
C LEU A 577 -0.50 7.07 -22.29
N ALA A 578 0.34 6.04 -22.28
CA ALA A 578 1.03 5.53 -23.45
C ALA A 578 0.07 5.03 -24.54
N LEU A 579 -0.94 4.25 -24.17
CA LEU A 579 -2.00 3.77 -25.08
C LEU A 579 -2.85 4.91 -25.65
N ARG A 580 -2.98 6.03 -24.93
CA ARG A 580 -3.71 7.22 -25.40
C ARG A 580 -2.85 8.25 -26.14
N ALA A 581 -1.51 8.11 -26.11
CA ALA A 581 -0.57 9.17 -26.51
C ALA A 581 -0.82 10.49 -25.77
N ASP A 582 -1.21 10.41 -24.49
CA ASP A 582 -1.38 11.58 -23.64
C ASP A 582 -0.08 11.83 -22.89
N ASN A 583 0.71 12.79 -23.36
CA ASN A 583 1.98 13.16 -22.74
C ASN A 583 1.76 14.23 -21.65
N PRO A 584 1.90 13.89 -20.36
CA PRO A 584 1.67 14.85 -19.27
C PRO A 584 2.78 15.91 -19.16
N LEU A 585 3.95 15.67 -19.77
CA LEU A 585 5.11 16.58 -19.76
C LEU A 585 5.16 17.50 -20.99
N ALA A 586 4.19 17.38 -21.91
CA ALA A 586 4.10 18.24 -23.08
C ALA A 586 3.97 19.71 -22.65
N GLN A 587 4.88 20.54 -23.17
CA GLN A 587 4.88 21.98 -22.93
C GLN A 587 4.08 22.70 -24.04
N PRO A 588 3.43 23.85 -23.72
CA PRO A 588 2.61 24.61 -24.68
C PRO A 588 3.35 25.11 -25.92
#